data_AF-A0AAP3EM06-F1
#
_entry.id   AF-A0AAP3EM06-F1
#
_cell.length_a   1.000
_cell.length_b   1.000
_cell.length_c   1.000
_cell.angle_alpha   90.00
_cell.angle_beta   90.00
_cell.angle_gamma   90.00
#
_symmetry.space_group_name_H-M   'P 1'
#
loop_
_entity.id
_entity.type
_entity.pdbx_description
1 polymer ?
#
loop_
_entity_poly.entity_id
_entity_poly.type
_entity_poly.pdbx_seq_one_letter_code
_entity_poly.pdbx_strand_id
1 'polypeptide(L)'
;NEKAVPREKIFQALETALATATKKKYEGEIEVRVEIDRKTGDYDTYRRWVVIADQAAMENPYAEITLEAAQIDQPEIQIGEYVE
;
A
#
# COMPACT_ATOMS: atom_id res chain seq x y z
N ASN A 1 -21.08 -25.23 13.94
CA ASN A 1 -19.74 -25.55 13.42
C ASN A 1 -19.12 -24.25 12.90
N GLU A 2 -18.85 -23.31 13.81
CA GLU A 2 -18.26 -22.02 13.47
C GLU A 2 -16.76 -22.24 13.31
N LYS A 3 -16.30 -22.28 12.06
CA LYS A 3 -14.88 -22.34 11.75
C LYS A 3 -14.23 -21.08 12.32
N ALA A 4 -13.37 -21.25 13.31
CA ALA A 4 -12.51 -20.20 13.81
C ALA A 4 -11.84 -19.49 12.62
N VAL A 5 -12.05 -18.17 12.50
CA VAL A 5 -11.42 -17.37 11.45
C VAL A 5 -9.90 -17.49 11.66
N PRO A 6 -9.13 -17.86 10.62
CA PRO A 6 -7.68 -17.94 10.73
C PRO A 6 -7.14 -16.60 11.23
N ARG A 7 -6.24 -16.64 12.21
CA ARG A 7 -5.63 -15.43 12.81
C ARG A 7 -5.03 -14.49 11.76
N GLU A 8 -4.51 -15.06 10.68
CA GLU A 8 -4.02 -14.31 9.52
C GLU A 8 -5.10 -13.45 8.83
N LYS A 9 -6.31 -14.00 8.65
CA LYS A 9 -7.43 -13.23 8.07
C LYS A 9 -7.87 -12.09 8.98
N ILE A 10 -7.69 -12.25 10.30
CA ILE A 10 -7.98 -11.19 11.28
C ILE A 10 -6.97 -10.04 11.09
N PHE A 11 -5.68 -10.34 11.02
CA PHE A 11 -4.66 -9.30 10.79
C PHE A 11 -4.85 -8.61 9.44
N GLN A 12 -5.08 -9.36 8.37
CA GLN A 12 -5.34 -8.78 7.04
C GLN A 12 -6.56 -7.84 7.05
N ALA A 13 -7.63 -8.21 7.75
CA ALA A 13 -8.81 -7.37 7.88
C ALA A 13 -8.53 -6.09 8.69
N LEU A 14 -7.74 -6.20 9.77
CA LEU A 14 -7.32 -5.06 10.58
C LEU A 14 -6.40 -4.10 9.80
N GLU A 15 -5.40 -4.63 9.10
CA GLU A 15 -4.50 -3.85 8.23
C GLU A 15 -5.30 -3.09 7.16
N THR A 16 -6.25 -3.77 6.49
CA THR A 16 -7.13 -3.16 5.49
C THR A 16 -8.00 -2.06 6.10
N ALA A 17 -8.56 -2.29 7.29
CA ALA A 17 -9.38 -1.31 7.99
C ALA A 17 -8.56 -0.08 8.40
N LEU A 18 -7.36 -0.27 8.95
CA LEU A 18 -6.45 0.80 9.35
C LEU A 18 -5.94 1.60 8.13
N ALA A 19 -5.59 0.92 7.04
CA ALA A 19 -5.22 1.57 5.79
C ALA A 19 -6.37 2.43 5.26
N THR A 20 -7.59 1.89 5.21
CA THR A 20 -8.79 2.63 4.76
C THR A 20 -9.08 3.84 5.64
N ALA A 21 -8.97 3.69 6.96
CA ALA A 21 -9.15 4.79 7.90
C ALA A 21 -8.09 5.89 7.72
N THR A 22 -6.86 5.50 7.40
CA THR A 22 -5.76 6.43 7.13
C THR A 22 -5.97 7.16 5.82
N LYS A 23 -6.32 6.45 4.73
CA LYS A 23 -6.63 7.04 3.42
C LYS A 23 -7.65 8.18 3.52
N LYS A 24 -8.72 7.99 4.31
CA LYS A 24 -9.78 9.00 4.53
C LYS A 24 -9.32 10.29 5.22
N LYS A 25 -8.15 10.30 5.85
CA LYS A 25 -7.62 11.50 6.53
C LYS A 25 -6.84 12.42 5.59
N TYR A 26 -6.46 11.95 4.39
CA TYR A 26 -5.69 12.71 3.43
C TYR A 26 -6.60 13.23 2.32
N GLU A 27 -6.22 14.39 1.77
CA GLU A 27 -6.80 14.90 0.53
C GLU A 27 -6.20 14.12 -0.65
N GLY A 28 -7.06 13.56 -1.49
CA GLY A 28 -6.65 12.72 -2.63
C GLY A 28 -6.68 11.22 -2.32
N GLU A 29 -6.79 10.42 -3.38
CA GLU A 29 -6.89 8.97 -3.30
C GLU A 29 -5.50 8.33 -3.12
N ILE A 30 -4.88 8.52 -1.96
CA ILE A 30 -3.57 7.91 -1.68
C ILE A 30 -3.69 6.38 -1.52
N GLU A 31 -2.61 5.68 -1.88
CA GLU A 31 -2.43 4.27 -1.52
C GLU A 31 -1.64 4.13 -0.21
N VAL A 32 -2.10 3.24 0.65
CA VAL A 32 -1.56 3.04 2.00
C VAL A 32 -1.52 1.55 2.30
N ARG A 33 -0.39 1.07 2.81
CA ARG A 33 -0.22 -0.26 3.40
C ARG A 33 -0.02 -0.11 4.90
N VAL A 34 -0.65 -1.00 5.65
CA VAL A 34 -0.41 -1.14 7.09
C VAL A 34 0.15 -2.53 7.33
N GLU A 35 1.18 -2.63 8.15
CA GLU A 35 1.79 -3.89 8.56
C GLU A 35 1.70 -4.00 10.07
N ILE A 36 1.09 -5.08 10.57
CA ILE A 36 0.98 -5.34 12.02
C ILE A 36 1.99 -6.41 12.43
N ASP A 37 2.85 -6.09 13.41
CA ASP A 37 3.69 -7.09 14.06
C ASP A 37 2.80 -8.09 14.81
N ARG A 38 2.83 -9.36 14.37
CA ARG A 38 1.95 -10.40 14.90
C ARG A 38 2.25 -10.80 16.35
N LYS A 39 3.44 -10.46 16.86
CA LYS A 39 3.92 -10.78 18.20
C LYS A 39 3.60 -9.67 19.19
N THR A 40 3.87 -8.41 18.83
CA THR A 40 3.68 -7.25 19.72
C THR A 40 2.31 -6.61 19.54
N GLY A 41 1.75 -6.64 18.34
CA GLY A 41 0.53 -5.93 17.97
C GLY A 41 0.76 -4.48 17.54
N ASP A 42 2.02 -4.02 17.54
CA ASP A 42 2.38 -2.72 16.98
C ASP A 42 2.16 -2.71 15.46
N TYR A 43 1.95 -1.53 14.89
CA TYR A 43 1.74 -1.41 13.45
C TYR A 43 2.44 -0.19 12.87
N ASP A 44 2.94 -0.37 11.66
CA ASP A 44 3.52 0.68 10.84
C ASP A 44 2.61 0.99 9.66
N THR A 45 2.64 2.24 9.21
CA THR A 45 1.83 2.70 8.09
C THR A 45 2.74 3.31 7.03
N TYR A 46 2.63 2.77 5.81
CA TYR A 46 3.43 3.17 4.66
C TYR A 46 2.51 3.77 3.62
N ARG A 47 2.86 4.95 3.12
CA ARG A 47 2.27 5.46 1.87
C ARG A 47 2.99 4.76 0.74
N ARG A 48 2.25 4.39 -0.30
CA ARG A 48 2.85 3.71 -1.46
C ARG A 48 2.35 4.27 -2.77
N TRP A 49 3.15 4.08 -3.80
CA TRP A 49 2.83 4.46 -5.17
C TRP A 49 3.01 3.24 -6.07
N VAL A 50 2.03 2.97 -6.93
CA VAL A 50 2.17 1.95 -7.97
C VAL A 50 3.00 2.50 -9.12
N VAL A 51 3.97 1.73 -9.56
CA VAL A 51 4.82 2.09 -10.69
C VAL A 51 4.05 1.88 -11.99
N ILE A 52 3.90 2.94 -12.77
CA ILE A 52 3.27 2.93 -14.09
C ILE A 52 4.30 3.16 -15.20
N ALA A 53 3.98 2.76 -16.43
CA ALA A 53 4.83 3.04 -17.58
C ALA A 53 4.96 4.56 -17.80
N ASP A 54 6.12 5.04 -18.24
CA ASP A 54 6.39 6.47 -18.39
C ASP A 54 5.47 7.17 -19.41
N GLN A 55 4.93 6.40 -20.36
CA GLN A 55 4.00 6.89 -21.39
C GLN A 55 2.53 6.64 -21.03
N ALA A 56 2.24 5.98 -19.91
CA ALA A 56 0.87 5.79 -19.47
C ALA A 56 0.27 7.11 -18.98
N ALA A 57 -1.03 7.29 -19.20
CA ALA A 57 -1.74 8.39 -18.57
C ALA A 57 -1.83 8.11 -17.06
N MET A 58 -1.33 9.04 -16.25
CA MET A 58 -1.46 8.97 -14.80
C MET A 58 -2.93 9.22 -14.42
N GLU A 59 -3.62 8.19 -13.97
CA GLU A 59 -5.03 8.26 -13.56
C GLU A 59 -5.14 8.79 -12.13
N ASN A 60 -4.17 8.45 -11.27
CA ASN A 60 -4.15 8.87 -9.87
C ASN A 60 -2.79 9.45 -9.46
N PRO A 61 -2.60 10.78 -9.53
CA PRO A 61 -1.34 11.42 -9.17
C PRO A 61 -0.99 11.32 -7.67
N TYR A 62 -1.92 10.88 -6.82
CA TYR A 62 -1.68 10.68 -5.39
C TYR A 62 -1.14 9.29 -5.06
N ALA A 63 -1.25 8.33 -5.98
CA ALA A 63 -0.91 6.93 -5.77
C ALA A 63 -0.11 6.28 -6.92
N GLU A 64 0.26 7.03 -7.95
CA GLU A 64 1.01 6.54 -9.10
C GLU A 64 2.34 7.28 -9.25
N ILE A 65 3.35 6.58 -9.74
CA ILE A 65 4.68 7.12 -10.06
C ILE A 65 5.18 6.50 -11.36
N THR A 66 5.89 7.26 -12.18
CA THR A 66 6.47 6.73 -13.42
C THR A 66 7.67 5.81 -13.12
N LEU A 67 7.93 4.85 -14.01
CA LEU A 67 9.06 3.94 -13.88
C LEU A 67 10.39 4.68 -13.77
N GLU A 68 10.62 5.68 -14.63
CA GLU A 68 11.82 6.52 -14.60
C GLU A 68 12.00 7.20 -13.25
N ALA A 69 10.92 7.72 -12.65
CA ALA A 69 11.00 8.38 -11.34
C ALA A 69 11.24 7.38 -10.21
N ALA A 70 10.56 6.22 -10.24
CA ALA A 70 10.75 5.16 -9.24
C ALA A 70 12.18 4.59 -9.26
N GLN A 71 12.78 4.47 -10.45
CA GLN A 71 14.13 3.93 -10.63
C GLN A 71 15.26 4.85 -10.16
N ILE A 72 14.97 6.12 -9.83
CA ILE A 72 15.95 7.02 -9.19
C ILE A 72 16.36 6.45 -7.82
N ASP A 73 15.38 5.98 -7.04
CA ASP A 73 15.61 5.44 -5.70
C ASP A 73 15.71 3.91 -5.70
N GLN A 74 14.97 3.22 -6.59
CA GLN A 74 14.94 1.76 -6.70
C GLN A 74 15.21 1.30 -8.13
N PRO A 75 16.49 1.22 -8.57
CA PRO A 75 16.85 0.99 -9.98
C PRO A 75 16.30 -0.31 -10.60
N GLU A 76 16.02 -1.32 -9.78
CA GLU A 76 15.54 -2.63 -10.25
C GLU A 76 14.01 -2.75 -10.28
N ILE A 77 13.27 -1.74 -9.79
CA ILE A 77 11.81 -1.78 -9.70
C ILE A 77 11.18 -1.86 -11.09
N GLN A 78 10.08 -2.60 -11.17
CA GLN A 78 9.33 -2.86 -12.40
C GLN A 78 7.94 -2.22 -12.35
N ILE A 79 7.34 -2.07 -13.53
CA ILE A 79 5.96 -1.61 -13.69
C ILE A 79 5.02 -2.58 -12.94
N GLY A 80 4.08 -2.01 -12.19
CA GLY A 80 3.11 -2.74 -11.36
C GLY A 80 3.59 -3.04 -9.95
N GLU A 81 4.87 -2.81 -9.64
CA GLU A 81 5.36 -2.87 -8.26
C GLU A 81 5.02 -1.59 -7.48
N TYR A 82 5.31 -1.60 -6.18
CA TYR A 82 5.04 -0.47 -5.29
C TYR A 82 6.33 0.11 -4.72
N VAL A 83 6.46 1.43 -4.78
CA VAL A 83 7.43 2.18 -3.99
C VAL A 83 6.77 2.59 -2.68
N GLU A 84 7.46 2.42 -1.55
CA GLU A 84 7.02 2.80 -0.20
C GLU A 84 8.02 3.76 0.47
#